data_AF-A0A565B9I9-F1
#
_entry.id   AF-A0A565B9I9-F1
#
_cell.length_a   1.000
_cell.length_b   1.000
_cell.length_c   1.000
_cell.angle_alpha   90.00
_cell.angle_beta   90.00
_cell.angle_gamma   90.00
#
_symmetry.space_group_name_H-M   'P 1'
#
loop_
_entity.id
_entity.type
_entity.pdbx_description
1 polymer ?
#
loop_
_entity_poly.entity_id
_entity_poly.type
_entity_poly.pdbx_seq_one_letter_code
_entity_poly.pdbx_strand_id
1 'polypeptide(L)'
;MANFGEGRRGTGGMLPLLALSAVAEYCRLPWKPPVTAGLLAANTLVYLRPAFIDQVIPHISEVWFNPHLIFKHKDLKRFFLSAFYHLNEPHLVYNMMSLLWKGIKLETSMGSSEFASMVFALLGMSQGVTLLLAKSLLVFFDYDRAYYNEYAVGFSGVLFALKVVLNAQAEDYTSVYGILVPTKYAAWAELILVQMFVPRASFLGHLGGILAGILYMKLKGSHSGSDPVTMAVRGVTRMVTWPLRFLNSMVRSRRRRISGRGRVGRSQTGIAGPGIWRCQSCTYDNSGWQSECEMCGSGRGRGNGWSVSQRPTQSSSNDLPLDELRRRRVERFS
;
A
#
# COMPACT_ATOMS: atom_id res chain seq x y z
N MET A 1 22.44 29.00 -14.72
CA MET A 1 21.62 29.45 -13.58
C MET A 1 20.67 30.52 -14.10
N ALA A 2 19.40 30.17 -14.33
CA ALA A 2 18.40 31.12 -14.79
C ALA A 2 17.57 31.58 -13.58
N ASN A 3 17.63 32.87 -13.29
CA ASN A 3 16.75 33.56 -12.34
C ASN A 3 15.31 33.45 -12.84
N PHE A 4 14.51 32.57 -12.22
CA PHE A 4 13.06 32.67 -12.29
C PHE A 4 12.64 33.60 -11.14
N GLY A 5 12.38 34.85 -11.50
CA GLY A 5 11.88 35.86 -10.58
C GLY A 5 10.61 35.39 -9.89
N GLU A 6 10.53 35.69 -8.60
CA GLU A 6 9.31 35.69 -7.79
C GLU A 6 8.25 36.61 -8.44
N GLY A 7 7.51 36.06 -9.39
CA GLY A 7 6.26 36.63 -9.82
C GLY A 7 5.22 36.40 -8.73
N ARG A 8 4.72 37.50 -8.13
CA ARG A 8 3.51 37.54 -7.31
C ARG A 8 2.51 36.49 -7.81
N ARG A 9 2.16 35.53 -6.94
CA ARG A 9 1.06 34.58 -7.13
C ARG A 9 -0.23 35.36 -7.30
N GLY A 10 -0.53 35.76 -8.52
CA GLY A 10 -1.85 36.25 -8.90
C GLY A 10 -2.84 35.13 -8.61
N THR A 11 -3.84 35.43 -7.79
CA THR A 11 -5.06 34.62 -7.68
C THR A 11 -5.69 34.54 -9.05
N GLY A 12 -5.35 33.50 -9.83
CA GLY A 12 -6.12 33.16 -11.01
C GLY A 12 -7.52 32.74 -10.57
N GLY A 13 -8.51 33.10 -11.39
CA GLY A 13 -9.92 32.81 -11.09
C GLY A 13 -10.29 31.32 -11.23
N MET A 14 -9.34 30.41 -11.49
CA MET A 14 -9.65 29.01 -11.76
C MET A 14 -9.68 28.16 -10.49
N LEU A 15 -8.93 28.50 -9.44
CA LEU A 15 -8.99 27.79 -8.16
C LEU A 15 -10.38 27.83 -7.50
N PRO A 16 -11.10 28.97 -7.44
CA PRO A 16 -12.48 28.99 -6.95
C PRO A 16 -13.42 28.14 -7.81
N LEU A 17 -13.24 28.13 -9.14
CA LEU A 17 -14.04 27.32 -10.05
C LEU A 17 -13.78 25.81 -9.86
N LEU A 18 -12.52 25.42 -9.64
CA LEU A 18 -12.15 24.06 -9.27
C LEU A 18 -12.81 23.67 -7.95
N ALA A 19 -12.72 24.53 -6.94
CA ALA A 19 -13.32 24.28 -5.63
C ALA A 19 -14.84 24.13 -5.75
N LEU A 20 -15.51 25.03 -6.47
CA LEU A 20 -16.95 24.98 -6.71
C LEU A 20 -17.34 23.70 -7.44
N SER A 21 -16.60 23.33 -8.48
CA SER A 21 -16.85 22.12 -9.27
C SER A 21 -16.63 20.85 -8.45
N ALA A 22 -15.56 20.79 -7.67
CA ALA A 22 -15.25 19.69 -6.76
C ALA A 22 -16.33 19.54 -5.68
N VAL A 23 -16.75 20.64 -5.04
CA VAL A 23 -17.82 20.64 -4.04
C VAL A 23 -19.15 20.25 -4.65
N ALA A 24 -19.50 20.79 -5.82
CA ALA A 24 -20.75 20.47 -6.50
C ALA A 24 -20.85 18.97 -6.84
N GLU A 25 -19.82 18.40 -7.48
CA GLU A 25 -19.78 16.96 -7.77
C GLU A 25 -19.78 16.13 -6.48
N TYR A 26 -18.93 16.48 -5.52
CA TYR A 26 -18.85 15.74 -4.25
C TYR A 26 -20.18 15.75 -3.50
N CYS A 27 -20.89 16.87 -3.42
CA CYS A 27 -22.19 16.99 -2.77
C CYS A 27 -23.27 16.16 -3.46
N ARG A 28 -23.25 16.08 -4.81
CA ARG A 28 -24.24 15.32 -5.60
C ARG A 28 -24.10 13.81 -5.47
N LEU A 29 -22.92 13.29 -5.12
CA LEU A 29 -22.70 11.86 -5.02
C LEU A 29 -23.40 11.26 -3.79
N PRO A 30 -24.11 10.11 -3.93
CA PRO A 30 -24.74 9.43 -2.81
C PRO A 30 -23.71 8.83 -1.86
N TRP A 31 -22.59 8.34 -2.40
CA TRP A 31 -21.45 7.85 -1.64
C TRP A 31 -20.23 8.73 -1.91
N LYS A 32 -19.58 9.18 -0.84
CA LYS A 32 -18.47 10.12 -0.93
C LYS A 32 -17.17 9.36 -1.19
N PRO A 33 -16.37 9.69 -2.23
CA PRO A 33 -15.11 9.01 -2.54
C PRO A 33 -13.94 9.62 -1.73
N PRO A 34 -13.57 9.05 -0.56
CA PRO A 34 -12.59 9.68 0.34
C PRO A 34 -11.18 9.72 -0.24
N VAL A 35 -10.76 8.74 -1.04
CA VAL A 35 -9.39 8.69 -1.58
C VAL A 35 -9.23 9.73 -2.67
N THR A 36 -10.22 9.86 -3.55
CA THR A 36 -10.26 10.91 -4.57
C THR A 36 -10.24 12.29 -3.93
N ALA A 37 -11.07 12.53 -2.91
CA ALA A 37 -11.08 13.78 -2.16
C ALA A 37 -9.73 14.06 -1.47
N GLY A 38 -9.14 13.04 -0.84
CA GLY A 38 -7.83 13.13 -0.21
C GLY A 38 -6.70 13.44 -1.19
N LEU A 39 -6.71 12.84 -2.39
CA LEU A 39 -5.74 13.11 -3.44
C LEU A 39 -5.91 14.52 -4.02
N LEU A 40 -7.14 14.98 -4.25
CA LEU A 40 -7.40 16.37 -4.64
C LEU A 40 -6.85 17.34 -3.58
N ALA A 41 -7.22 17.13 -2.32
CA ALA A 41 -6.77 17.97 -1.21
C ALA A 41 -5.23 17.97 -1.11
N ALA A 42 -4.58 16.80 -1.19
CA ALA A 42 -3.12 16.70 -1.11
C ALA A 42 -2.41 17.50 -2.21
N ASN A 43 -2.84 17.36 -3.48
CA ASN A 43 -2.25 18.09 -4.59
C ASN A 43 -2.50 19.60 -4.50
N THR A 44 -3.72 20.02 -4.12
CA THR A 44 -4.04 21.44 -3.94
C THR A 44 -3.28 22.05 -2.77
N LEU A 45 -3.14 21.34 -1.64
CA LEU A 45 -2.39 21.81 -0.47
C LEU A 45 -0.89 21.93 -0.76
N VAL A 46 -0.30 20.96 -1.47
CA VAL A 46 1.10 21.03 -1.92
C VAL A 46 1.34 22.21 -2.84
N TYR A 47 0.37 22.57 -3.69
CA TYR A 47 0.46 23.75 -4.55
C TYR A 47 0.31 25.08 -3.79
N LEU A 48 -0.72 25.18 -2.93
CA LEU A 48 -1.00 26.40 -2.18
C LEU A 48 0.12 26.72 -1.17
N ARG A 49 0.74 25.69 -0.57
CA ARG A 49 1.76 25.81 0.47
C ARG A 49 1.35 26.76 1.60
N PRO A 50 0.26 26.47 2.34
CA PRO A 50 -0.06 27.26 3.54
C PRO A 50 1.07 27.13 4.57
N ALA A 51 1.20 28.12 5.46
CA ALA A 51 2.35 28.23 6.38
C ALA A 51 2.66 26.96 7.19
N PHE A 52 1.63 26.23 7.63
CA PHE A 52 1.79 24.98 8.38
C PHE A 52 2.28 23.79 7.53
N ILE A 53 2.10 23.84 6.22
CA ILE A 53 2.60 22.82 5.28
C ILE A 53 3.96 23.21 4.75
N ASP A 54 4.19 24.49 4.47
CA ASP A 54 5.42 24.99 3.84
C ASP A 54 6.68 24.61 4.63
N GLN A 55 6.58 24.56 5.96
CA GLN A 55 7.66 24.13 6.86
C GLN A 55 7.98 22.62 6.79
N VAL A 56 7.03 21.81 6.32
CA VAL A 56 7.13 20.34 6.33
C VAL A 56 7.53 19.80 4.96
N ILE A 57 7.13 20.45 3.87
CA ILE A 57 7.34 19.93 2.50
C ILE A 57 8.55 20.56 1.80
N PRO A 58 9.43 19.75 1.19
CA PRO A 58 10.68 20.23 0.57
C PRO A 58 10.40 21.13 -0.63
N HIS A 59 11.24 22.13 -0.87
CA HIS A 59 11.05 23.04 -2.01
C HIS A 59 11.06 22.31 -3.35
N ILE A 60 10.42 22.88 -4.37
CA ILE A 60 10.20 22.24 -5.67
C ILE A 60 11.51 21.78 -6.34
N SER A 61 12.58 22.57 -6.20
CA SER A 61 13.94 22.28 -6.71
C SER A 61 14.54 20.97 -6.17
N GLU A 62 14.11 20.54 -4.99
CA GLU A 62 14.57 19.31 -4.36
C GLU A 62 13.83 18.06 -4.82
N VAL A 63 12.64 18.23 -5.41
CA VAL A 63 11.71 17.13 -5.68
C VAL A 63 11.32 17.01 -7.15
N TRP A 64 11.73 17.94 -8.02
CA TRP A 64 11.52 17.77 -9.47
C TRP A 64 12.07 16.44 -9.94
N PHE A 65 11.25 15.74 -10.72
CA PHE A 65 11.61 14.47 -11.30
C PHE A 65 12.74 14.70 -12.29
N ASN A 66 13.88 14.05 -12.06
CA ASN A 66 15.00 14.04 -12.97
C ASN A 66 15.60 12.63 -13.00
N PRO A 67 15.61 11.95 -14.15
CA PRO A 67 16.07 10.56 -14.23
C PRO A 67 17.49 10.36 -13.73
N HIS A 68 18.42 11.23 -14.12
CA HIS A 68 19.81 11.17 -13.69
C HIS A 68 19.94 11.22 -12.17
N LEU A 69 19.33 12.20 -11.51
CA LEU A 69 19.43 12.37 -10.06
C LEU A 69 18.78 11.20 -9.31
N ILE A 70 17.64 10.69 -9.80
CA ILE A 70 16.96 9.56 -9.19
C ILE A 70 17.81 8.29 -9.30
N PHE A 71 18.36 7.99 -10.48
CA PHE A 71 19.22 6.81 -10.66
C PHE A 71 20.53 6.91 -9.88
N LYS A 72 21.21 8.06 -9.95
CA LYS A 72 22.54 8.25 -9.35
C LYS A 72 22.48 8.25 -7.83
N HIS A 73 21.48 8.91 -7.25
CA HIS A 73 21.39 9.11 -5.80
C HIS A 73 20.32 8.26 -5.12
N LYS A 74 19.60 7.40 -5.88
CA LYS A 74 18.44 6.65 -5.39
C LYS A 74 17.43 7.57 -4.71
N ASP A 75 17.22 8.75 -5.32
CA ASP A 75 16.44 9.84 -4.74
C ASP A 75 14.92 9.52 -4.80
N LEU A 76 14.44 8.84 -3.75
CA LEU A 76 13.03 8.47 -3.62
C LEU A 76 12.11 9.67 -3.40
N LYS A 77 12.62 10.78 -2.85
CA LYS A 77 11.81 11.99 -2.68
C LYS A 77 11.44 12.56 -4.05
N ARG A 78 12.39 12.66 -5.00
CA ARG A 78 12.12 13.05 -6.39
C ARG A 78 11.21 12.05 -7.11
N PHE A 79 11.42 10.76 -6.85
CA PHE A 79 10.63 9.71 -7.50
C PHE A 79 9.14 9.79 -7.14
N PHE A 80 8.80 9.93 -5.86
CA PHE A 80 7.40 9.93 -5.41
C PHE A 80 6.77 11.31 -5.32
N LEU A 81 7.47 12.31 -4.77
CA LEU A 81 6.87 13.62 -4.48
C LEU A 81 6.66 14.46 -5.73
N SER A 82 7.48 14.30 -6.77
CA SER A 82 7.36 15.06 -8.03
C SER A 82 5.95 15.02 -8.62
N ALA A 83 5.24 13.90 -8.48
CA ALA A 83 3.87 13.74 -8.96
C ALA A 83 2.86 14.69 -8.28
N PHE A 84 3.14 15.18 -7.08
CA PHE A 84 2.21 16.03 -6.33
C PHE A 84 2.48 17.52 -6.50
N TYR A 85 3.62 17.89 -7.10
CA TYR A 85 3.97 19.28 -7.36
C TYR A 85 3.45 19.77 -8.71
N HIS A 86 3.03 21.03 -8.78
CA HIS A 86 2.51 21.66 -9.99
C HIS A 86 3.16 23.03 -10.17
N LEU A 87 3.53 23.38 -11.41
CA LEU A 87 4.27 24.62 -11.72
C LEU A 87 3.38 25.87 -11.79
N ASN A 88 2.11 25.70 -12.12
CA ASN A 88 1.17 26.80 -12.34
C ASN A 88 -0.26 26.35 -12.11
N GLU A 89 -1.15 27.32 -11.96
CA GLU A 89 -2.56 27.11 -11.62
C GLU A 89 -3.33 26.32 -12.68
N PRO A 90 -3.24 26.62 -14.00
CA PRO A 90 -3.93 25.83 -15.00
C PRO A 90 -3.50 24.36 -15.00
N HIS A 91 -2.20 24.08 -14.86
CA HIS A 91 -1.68 22.72 -14.76
C HIS A 91 -2.27 21.96 -13.57
N LEU A 92 -2.37 22.60 -12.39
CA LEU A 92 -3.06 22.00 -11.25
C LEU A 92 -4.54 21.77 -11.56
N VAL A 93 -5.26 22.78 -12.03
CA VAL A 93 -6.71 22.71 -12.22
C VAL A 93 -7.09 21.63 -13.23
N TYR A 94 -6.40 21.53 -14.37
CA TYR A 94 -6.65 20.47 -15.34
C TYR A 94 -6.38 19.08 -14.76
N ASN A 95 -5.30 18.90 -14.01
CA ASN A 95 -5.01 17.63 -13.35
C ASN A 95 -6.08 17.29 -12.30
N MET A 96 -6.52 18.25 -11.49
CA MET A 96 -7.51 18.00 -10.43
C MET A 96 -8.91 17.76 -10.98
N MET A 97 -9.32 18.44 -12.05
CA MET A 97 -10.56 18.12 -12.75
C MET A 97 -10.51 16.72 -13.35
N SER A 98 -9.40 16.37 -14.03
CA SER A 98 -9.18 15.04 -14.59
C SER A 98 -9.19 13.95 -13.50
N LEU A 99 -8.58 14.22 -12.34
CA LEU A 99 -8.60 13.35 -11.17
C LEU A 99 -10.00 13.18 -10.59
N LEU A 100 -10.76 14.26 -10.45
CA LEU A 100 -12.10 14.23 -9.90
C LEU A 100 -12.99 13.26 -10.69
N TRP A 101 -13.06 13.43 -12.00
CA TRP A 101 -13.88 12.57 -12.87
C TRP A 101 -13.42 11.12 -12.89
N LYS A 102 -12.11 10.86 -13.05
CA LYS A 102 -11.57 9.50 -13.13
C LYS A 102 -11.63 8.79 -11.77
N GLY A 103 -11.31 9.53 -10.71
CA GLY A 103 -11.30 9.06 -9.33
C GLY A 103 -12.70 8.71 -8.83
N ILE A 104 -13.70 9.57 -9.05
CA ILE A 104 -15.10 9.26 -8.69
C ILE A 104 -15.54 7.96 -9.38
N LYS A 105 -15.33 7.82 -10.69
CA LYS A 105 -15.75 6.64 -11.45
C LYS A 105 -15.06 5.36 -10.98
N LEU A 106 -13.74 5.39 -10.79
CA LEU A 106 -12.98 4.22 -10.38
C LEU A 106 -13.24 3.87 -8.91
N GLU A 107 -13.18 4.86 -8.00
CA GLU A 107 -13.36 4.61 -6.57
C GLU A 107 -14.77 4.10 -6.25
N THR A 108 -15.80 4.60 -6.94
CA THR A 108 -17.18 4.12 -6.74
C THR A 108 -17.37 2.71 -7.29
N SER A 109 -16.65 2.32 -8.35
CA SER A 109 -16.83 1.00 -8.98
C SER A 109 -16.09 -0.13 -8.29
N MET A 110 -14.94 0.13 -7.66
CA MET A 110 -14.11 -0.89 -6.98
C MET A 110 -13.97 -0.70 -5.46
N GLY A 111 -14.40 0.43 -4.92
CA GLY A 111 -14.22 0.80 -3.53
C GLY A 111 -12.88 1.48 -3.22
N SER A 112 -12.84 2.24 -2.12
CA SER A 112 -11.70 3.07 -1.73
C SER A 112 -10.39 2.32 -1.51
N SER A 113 -10.44 1.12 -0.92
CA SER A 113 -9.23 0.38 -0.58
C SER A 113 -8.51 -0.14 -1.83
N GLU A 114 -9.26 -0.75 -2.75
CA GLU A 114 -8.74 -1.19 -4.03
C GLU A 114 -8.28 0.00 -4.88
N PHE A 115 -9.06 1.09 -4.94
CA PHE A 115 -8.67 2.30 -5.65
C PHE A 115 -7.39 2.93 -5.10
N ALA A 116 -7.24 3.06 -3.78
CA ALA A 116 -6.02 3.56 -3.15
C ALA A 116 -4.80 2.69 -3.50
N SER A 117 -4.97 1.37 -3.48
CA SER A 117 -3.91 0.43 -3.82
C SER A 117 -3.50 0.52 -5.30
N MET A 118 -4.47 0.74 -6.20
CA MET A 118 -4.23 0.96 -7.61
C MET A 118 -3.50 2.28 -7.84
N VAL A 119 -3.95 3.39 -7.25
CA VAL A 119 -3.27 4.68 -7.38
C VAL A 119 -1.83 4.60 -6.91
N PHE A 120 -1.58 3.93 -5.78
CA PHE A 120 -0.22 3.71 -5.28
C PHE A 120 0.65 2.89 -6.26
N ALA A 121 0.10 1.80 -6.80
CA ALA A 121 0.80 0.99 -7.79
C ALA A 121 1.09 1.78 -9.08
N LEU A 122 0.09 2.52 -9.60
CA LEU A 122 0.23 3.34 -10.79
C LEU A 122 1.19 4.52 -10.61
N LEU A 123 1.26 5.11 -9.41
CA LEU A 123 2.28 6.11 -9.08
C LEU A 123 3.69 5.53 -9.23
N GLY A 124 3.96 4.37 -8.60
CA GLY A 124 5.26 3.72 -8.72
C GLY A 124 5.57 3.26 -10.16
N MET A 125 4.60 2.65 -10.84
CA MET A 125 4.78 2.14 -12.20
C MET A 125 4.98 3.26 -13.22
N SER A 126 4.19 4.34 -13.17
CA SER A 126 4.33 5.47 -14.11
C SER A 126 5.71 6.12 -13.99
N GLN A 127 6.12 6.46 -12.77
CA GLN A 127 7.45 7.03 -12.52
C GLN A 127 8.58 6.07 -12.90
N GLY A 128 8.43 4.78 -12.59
CA GLY A 128 9.39 3.74 -12.93
C GLY A 128 9.55 3.54 -14.44
N VAL A 129 8.44 3.48 -15.18
CA VAL A 129 8.47 3.38 -16.64
C VAL A 129 9.09 4.62 -17.26
N THR A 130 8.76 5.83 -16.79
CA THR A 130 9.39 7.06 -17.27
C THR A 130 10.90 7.07 -17.05
N LEU A 131 11.39 6.61 -15.88
CA LEU A 131 12.82 6.42 -15.64
C LEU A 131 13.46 5.46 -16.65
N LEU A 132 12.85 4.31 -16.87
CA LEU A 132 13.35 3.30 -17.80
C LEU A 132 13.36 3.83 -19.22
N LEU A 133 12.32 4.54 -19.66
CA LEU A 133 12.27 5.16 -20.99
C LEU A 133 13.39 6.19 -21.16
N ALA A 134 13.58 7.10 -20.19
CA ALA A 134 14.63 8.10 -20.26
C ALA A 134 16.03 7.47 -20.31
N LYS A 135 16.27 6.42 -19.53
CA LYS A 135 17.54 5.69 -19.55
C LYS A 135 17.74 4.90 -20.84
N SER A 136 16.70 4.28 -21.38
CA SER A 136 16.75 3.58 -22.67
C SER A 136 17.04 4.54 -23.82
N LEU A 137 16.46 5.75 -23.80
CA LEU A 137 16.78 6.78 -24.79
C LEU A 137 18.26 7.18 -24.76
N LEU A 138 18.85 7.30 -23.58
CA LEU A 138 20.29 7.53 -23.45
C LEU A 138 21.10 6.34 -24.00
N VAL A 139 20.77 5.11 -23.60
CA VAL A 139 21.59 3.92 -23.94
C VAL A 139 21.51 3.54 -25.42
N PHE A 140 20.31 3.60 -26.01
CA PHE A 140 20.08 3.11 -27.37
C PHE A 140 20.14 4.19 -28.45
N PHE A 141 19.94 5.47 -28.08
CA PHE A 141 19.84 6.57 -29.04
C PHE A 141 20.78 7.74 -28.72
N ASP A 142 21.63 7.61 -27.69
CA ASP A 142 22.52 8.66 -27.20
C ASP A 142 21.79 9.99 -26.91
N TYR A 143 20.51 9.90 -26.56
CA TYR A 143 19.66 11.05 -26.30
C TYR A 143 19.78 11.49 -24.84
N ASP A 144 20.84 12.24 -24.56
CA ASP A 144 21.25 12.69 -23.24
C ASP A 144 20.23 13.64 -22.56
N ARG A 145 19.57 14.48 -23.35
CA ARG A 145 18.65 15.52 -22.88
C ARG A 145 17.55 14.96 -21.98
N ALA A 146 16.89 13.87 -22.39
CA ALA A 146 15.83 13.23 -21.60
C ALA A 146 16.29 12.75 -20.23
N TYR A 147 17.56 12.35 -20.12
CA TYR A 147 18.09 11.74 -18.90
C TYR A 147 18.68 12.77 -17.95
N TYR A 148 19.45 13.74 -18.46
CA TYR A 148 20.18 14.72 -17.65
C TYR A 148 19.43 16.04 -17.44
N ASN A 149 18.75 16.54 -18.49
CA ASN A 149 18.33 17.93 -18.56
C ASN A 149 16.81 18.13 -18.49
N GLU A 150 16.02 17.06 -18.65
CA GLU A 150 14.58 17.11 -18.48
C GLU A 150 14.21 17.08 -16.99
N TYR A 151 13.26 17.95 -16.64
CA TYR A 151 12.67 18.02 -15.30
C TYR A 151 11.16 18.03 -15.42
N ALA A 152 10.50 17.18 -14.65
CA ALA A 152 9.05 17.06 -14.68
C ALA A 152 8.43 17.09 -13.27
N VAL A 153 7.19 17.57 -13.21
CA VAL A 153 6.32 17.49 -12.04
C VAL A 153 4.88 17.32 -12.50
N GLY A 154 4.03 16.86 -11.61
CA GLY A 154 2.59 16.81 -11.82
C GLY A 154 2.02 15.41 -11.82
N PHE A 155 0.73 15.32 -11.47
CA PHE A 155 0.04 14.05 -11.26
C PHE A 155 -0.39 13.40 -12.58
N SER A 156 -0.11 14.04 -13.71
CA SER A 156 -0.60 13.68 -15.04
C SER A 156 -0.21 12.28 -15.48
N GLY A 157 1.01 11.80 -15.17
CA GLY A 157 1.41 10.41 -15.47
C GLY A 157 0.47 9.38 -14.83
N VAL A 158 0.07 9.61 -13.58
CA VAL A 158 -0.92 8.77 -12.89
C VAL A 158 -2.30 8.91 -13.54
N LEU A 159 -2.70 10.12 -13.95
CA LEU A 159 -3.99 10.37 -14.60
C LEU A 159 -4.11 9.68 -15.96
N PHE A 160 -3.03 9.65 -16.75
CA PHE A 160 -2.97 8.88 -17.99
C PHE A 160 -3.10 7.38 -17.70
N ALA A 161 -2.42 6.87 -16.67
CA ALA A 161 -2.53 5.48 -16.26
C ALA A 161 -3.97 5.13 -15.82
N LEU A 162 -4.61 5.98 -15.01
CA LEU A 162 -6.01 5.83 -14.60
C LEU A 162 -6.96 5.86 -15.80
N LYS A 163 -6.69 6.71 -16.80
CA LYS A 163 -7.49 6.76 -18.03
C LYS A 163 -7.42 5.44 -18.79
N VAL A 164 -6.23 4.86 -18.92
CA VAL A 164 -6.05 3.55 -19.54
C VAL A 164 -6.83 2.48 -18.79
N VAL A 165 -6.72 2.42 -17.46
CA VAL A 165 -7.46 1.44 -16.64
C VAL A 165 -8.97 1.60 -16.79
N LEU A 166 -9.47 2.84 -16.69
CA LEU A 166 -10.90 3.14 -16.80
C LEU A 166 -11.49 2.73 -18.16
N ASN A 167 -10.70 2.89 -19.23
CA ASN A 167 -11.17 2.71 -20.61
C ASN A 167 -10.75 1.37 -21.24
N ALA A 168 -10.04 0.50 -20.51
CA ALA A 168 -9.43 -0.70 -21.07
C ALA A 168 -10.44 -1.65 -21.73
N GLN A 169 -11.66 -1.70 -21.22
CA GLN A 169 -12.75 -2.57 -21.70
C GLN A 169 -13.91 -1.77 -22.34
N ALA A 170 -13.70 -0.49 -22.64
CA ALA A 170 -14.75 0.34 -23.22
C ALA A 170 -14.86 0.10 -24.73
N GLU A 171 -16.05 -0.30 -25.18
CA GLU A 171 -16.38 -0.48 -26.60
C GLU A 171 -16.98 0.79 -27.23
N ASP A 172 -17.40 1.74 -26.40
CA ASP A 172 -18.02 2.99 -26.82
C ASP A 172 -17.04 3.98 -27.46
N TYR A 173 -17.60 5.02 -28.07
CA TYR A 173 -16.87 6.20 -28.53
C TYR A 173 -16.98 7.34 -27.51
N THR A 174 -15.90 8.12 -27.38
CA THR A 174 -15.88 9.31 -26.54
C THR A 174 -15.30 10.48 -27.30
N SER A 175 -15.77 11.69 -27.00
CA SER A 175 -15.23 12.92 -27.58
C SER A 175 -14.03 13.38 -26.76
N VAL A 176 -12.86 13.47 -27.39
CA VAL A 176 -11.64 14.02 -26.81
C VAL A 176 -11.35 15.34 -27.54
N TYR A 177 -11.60 16.46 -26.86
CA TYR A 177 -11.52 17.82 -27.43
C TYR A 177 -12.33 18.00 -28.72
N GLY A 178 -13.54 17.44 -28.78
CA GLY A 178 -14.42 17.55 -29.96
C GLY A 178 -14.22 16.46 -31.01
N ILE A 179 -13.15 15.65 -30.91
CA ILE A 179 -12.86 14.56 -31.84
C ILE A 179 -13.43 13.25 -31.29
N LEU A 180 -14.30 12.59 -32.05
CA LEU A 180 -14.86 11.30 -31.69
C LEU A 180 -13.81 10.20 -31.89
N VAL A 181 -13.43 9.52 -30.81
CA VAL A 181 -12.45 8.42 -30.84
C VAL A 181 -12.97 7.21 -30.07
N PRO A 182 -12.60 5.98 -30.45
CA PRO A 182 -12.89 4.82 -29.63
C PRO A 182 -12.31 5.00 -28.22
N THR A 183 -13.11 4.75 -27.19
CA THR A 183 -12.78 5.12 -25.80
C THR A 183 -11.48 4.48 -25.31
N LYS A 184 -11.19 3.26 -25.78
CA LYS A 184 -9.90 2.55 -25.56
C LYS A 184 -8.67 3.31 -26.03
N TYR A 185 -8.80 4.15 -27.06
CA TYR A 185 -7.70 4.97 -27.61
C TYR A 185 -7.70 6.41 -27.09
N ALA A 186 -8.64 6.78 -26.21
CA ALA A 186 -8.77 8.14 -25.72
C ALA A 186 -7.52 8.65 -24.98
N ALA A 187 -6.73 7.76 -24.34
CA ALA A 187 -5.46 8.14 -23.71
C ALA A 187 -4.39 8.54 -24.74
N TRP A 188 -4.32 7.84 -25.87
CA TRP A 188 -3.41 8.17 -26.97
C TRP A 188 -3.82 9.46 -27.68
N ALA A 189 -5.12 9.64 -27.94
CA ALA A 189 -5.64 10.89 -28.49
C ALA A 189 -5.34 12.08 -27.58
N GLU A 190 -5.55 11.94 -26.26
CA GLU A 190 -5.22 12.99 -25.30
C GLU A 190 -3.72 13.29 -25.25
N LEU A 191 -2.84 12.28 -25.35
CA LEU A 191 -1.40 12.49 -25.43
C LEU A 191 -1.01 13.38 -26.61
N ILE A 192 -1.53 13.09 -27.80
CA ILE A 192 -1.25 13.86 -29.02
C ILE A 192 -1.75 15.30 -28.85
N LEU A 193 -2.98 15.48 -28.38
CA LEU A 193 -3.60 16.80 -28.20
C LEU A 193 -2.87 17.64 -27.15
N VAL A 194 -2.53 17.06 -26.01
CA VAL A 194 -1.77 17.76 -24.96
C VAL A 194 -0.39 18.16 -25.47
N GLN A 195 0.30 17.31 -26.25
CA GLN A 195 1.61 17.66 -26.79
C GLN A 195 1.54 18.79 -27.82
N MET A 196 0.44 18.90 -28.58
CA MET A 196 0.22 20.01 -29.50
C MET A 196 -0.10 21.33 -28.78
N PHE A 197 -0.97 21.30 -27.77
CA PHE A 197 -1.41 22.51 -27.07
C PHE A 197 -0.45 22.98 -25.97
N VAL A 198 0.25 22.05 -25.32
CA VAL A 198 1.19 22.33 -24.22
C VAL A 198 2.52 21.61 -24.49
N PRO A 199 3.35 22.11 -25.44
CA PRO A 199 4.59 21.44 -25.82
C PRO A 199 5.61 21.29 -24.69
N ARG A 200 5.46 22.10 -23.64
CA ARG A 200 6.30 22.09 -22.43
C ARG A 200 5.93 20.98 -21.44
N ALA A 201 4.82 20.27 -21.66
CA ALA A 201 4.45 19.14 -20.83
C ALA A 201 5.42 17.95 -21.05
N SER A 202 5.61 17.13 -20.02
CA SER A 202 6.53 15.99 -20.12
C SER A 202 5.92 14.86 -20.95
N PHE A 203 6.26 14.81 -22.24
CA PHE A 203 5.87 13.73 -23.14
C PHE A 203 6.22 12.34 -22.55
N LEU A 204 7.46 12.18 -22.08
CA LEU A 204 7.96 10.96 -21.45
C LEU A 204 7.19 10.58 -20.17
N GLY A 205 6.78 11.57 -19.38
CA GLY A 205 5.94 11.35 -18.21
C GLY A 205 4.54 10.82 -18.58
N HIS A 206 3.90 11.43 -19.58
CA HIS A 206 2.58 11.01 -20.04
C HIS A 206 2.62 9.64 -20.73
N LEU A 207 3.59 9.41 -21.62
CA LEU A 207 3.82 8.11 -22.26
C LEU A 207 4.10 7.03 -21.21
N GLY A 208 4.94 7.32 -20.21
CA GLY A 208 5.20 6.41 -19.09
C GLY A 208 3.93 6.08 -18.31
N GLY A 209 3.04 7.06 -18.12
CA GLY A 209 1.70 6.87 -17.57
C GLY A 209 0.84 5.90 -18.36
N ILE A 210 0.72 6.08 -19.68
CA ILE A 210 -0.05 5.19 -20.56
C ILE A 210 0.49 3.76 -20.49
N LEU A 211 1.81 3.59 -20.64
CA LEU A 211 2.46 2.29 -20.59
C LEU A 211 2.31 1.63 -19.22
N ALA A 212 2.38 2.40 -18.13
CA ALA A 212 2.13 1.91 -16.77
C ALA A 212 0.69 1.42 -16.59
N GLY A 213 -0.31 2.12 -17.14
CA GLY A 213 -1.70 1.66 -17.14
C GLY A 213 -1.88 0.33 -17.88
N ILE A 214 -1.26 0.19 -19.06
CA ILE A 214 -1.29 -1.07 -19.83
C ILE A 214 -0.60 -2.20 -19.04
N LEU A 215 0.57 -1.92 -18.46
CA LEU A 215 1.32 -2.87 -17.66
C LEU A 215 0.51 -3.34 -16.44
N TYR A 216 -0.11 -2.40 -15.73
CA TYR A 216 -0.97 -2.69 -14.58
C TYR A 216 -2.14 -3.62 -14.97
N MET A 217 -2.83 -3.34 -16.08
CA MET A 217 -3.93 -4.17 -16.56
C MET A 217 -3.47 -5.59 -16.93
N LYS A 218 -2.31 -5.73 -17.59
CA LYS A 218 -1.73 -7.04 -17.91
C LYS A 218 -1.36 -7.81 -16.65
N LEU A 219 -0.75 -7.17 -15.66
CA LEU A 219 -0.38 -7.79 -14.40
C LEU A 219 -1.62 -8.22 -13.62
N LYS A 220 -2.65 -7.37 -13.53
CA LYS A 220 -3.92 -7.68 -12.85
C LYS A 220 -4.65 -8.85 -13.54
N GLY A 221 -4.72 -8.85 -14.87
CA GLY A 221 -5.36 -9.93 -15.63
C GLY A 221 -4.61 -11.27 -15.55
N SER A 222 -3.28 -11.24 -15.44
CA SER A 222 -2.47 -12.46 -15.33
C SER A 222 -2.47 -13.11 -13.94
N HIS A 223 -2.91 -12.41 -12.88
CA HIS A 223 -2.75 -12.82 -11.47
C HIS A 223 -4.07 -13.11 -10.74
N SER A 224 -5.12 -13.56 -11.45
CA SER A 224 -6.45 -13.85 -10.88
C SER A 224 -6.50 -14.92 -9.77
N GLY A 225 -5.36 -15.41 -9.25
CA GLY A 225 -5.26 -16.32 -8.09
C GLY A 225 -4.39 -15.84 -6.91
N SER A 226 -3.55 -14.81 -7.04
CA SER A 226 -2.76 -14.28 -5.91
C SER A 226 -2.33 -12.83 -6.16
N ASP A 227 -3.00 -11.90 -5.49
CA ASP A 227 -2.88 -10.46 -5.73
C ASP A 227 -1.44 -9.93 -5.51
N PRO A 228 -0.76 -9.40 -6.55
CA PRO A 228 0.50 -8.67 -6.38
C PRO A 228 0.33 -7.41 -5.51
N VAL A 229 -0.90 -6.88 -5.47
CA VAL A 229 -1.33 -5.78 -4.62
C VAL A 229 -1.27 -6.16 -3.14
N THR A 230 -1.62 -7.40 -2.75
CA THR A 230 -1.50 -7.84 -1.35
C THR A 230 -0.04 -7.95 -0.89
N MET A 231 0.91 -8.23 -1.79
CA MET A 231 2.34 -8.20 -1.46
C MET A 231 2.86 -6.76 -1.26
N ALA A 232 2.48 -5.83 -2.14
CA ALA A 232 2.84 -4.42 -1.99
C ALA A 232 2.19 -3.79 -0.74
N VAL A 233 0.90 -4.05 -0.51
CA VAL A 233 0.15 -3.62 0.68
C VAL A 233 0.72 -4.24 1.95
N ARG A 234 1.12 -5.53 1.95
CA ARG A 234 1.81 -6.17 3.10
C ARG A 234 3.19 -5.55 3.36
N GLY A 235 3.91 -5.16 2.31
CA GLY A 235 5.18 -4.44 2.42
C GLY A 235 5.01 -3.08 3.10
N VAL A 236 4.08 -2.27 2.60
CA VAL A 236 3.80 -0.92 3.13
C VAL A 236 3.18 -1.00 4.54
N THR A 237 2.21 -1.86 4.80
CA THR A 237 1.65 -2.02 6.15
C THR A 237 2.68 -2.55 7.14
N ARG A 238 3.61 -3.43 6.74
CA ARG A 238 4.73 -3.81 7.62
C ARG A 238 5.63 -2.62 7.93
N MET A 239 5.99 -1.79 6.94
CA MET A 239 6.83 -0.60 7.19
C MET A 239 6.12 0.45 8.06
N VAL A 240 4.85 0.74 7.80
CA VAL A 240 4.06 1.74 8.54
C VAL A 240 3.73 1.27 9.96
N THR A 241 3.45 -0.01 10.16
CA THR A 241 3.15 -0.56 11.49
C THR A 241 4.39 -1.02 12.26
N TRP A 242 5.58 -1.01 11.64
CA TRP A 242 6.83 -1.43 12.29
C TRP A 242 7.17 -0.59 13.53
N PRO A 243 7.09 0.76 13.52
CA PRO A 243 7.32 1.57 14.72
C PRO A 243 6.31 1.27 15.83
N LEU A 244 5.04 1.12 15.45
CA LEU A 244 3.95 0.81 16.38
C LEU A 244 4.10 -0.60 16.98
N ARG A 245 4.52 -1.59 16.21
CA ARG A 245 4.76 -2.97 16.69
C ARG A 245 6.01 -3.08 17.54
N PHE A 246 7.06 -2.33 17.22
CA PHE A 246 8.28 -2.26 18.02
C PHE A 246 7.99 -1.63 19.39
N LEU A 247 7.25 -0.52 19.42
CA LEU A 247 6.78 0.12 20.67
C LEU A 247 5.82 -0.80 21.44
N ASN A 248 4.86 -1.43 20.76
CA ASN A 248 3.90 -2.33 21.41
C ASN A 248 4.55 -3.65 21.88
N SER A 249 5.67 -4.08 21.27
CA SER A 249 6.51 -5.20 21.72
C SER A 249 7.26 -4.85 23.01
N MET A 250 7.84 -3.66 23.09
CA MET A 250 8.48 -3.16 24.32
C MET A 250 7.45 -2.95 25.45
N VAL A 251 6.23 -2.52 25.13
CA VAL A 251 5.14 -2.33 26.10
C VAL A 251 4.48 -3.66 26.51
N ARG A 252 4.34 -4.64 25.60
CA ARG A 252 3.84 -6.00 25.92
C ARG A 252 4.78 -6.79 26.81
N SER A 253 6.10 -6.59 26.69
CA SER A 253 7.08 -7.19 27.60
C SER A 253 6.87 -6.74 29.06
N ARG A 254 6.29 -5.55 29.28
CA ARG A 254 5.95 -5.03 30.62
C ARG A 254 4.51 -5.28 31.09
N ARG A 255 3.59 -5.75 30.24
CA ARG A 255 2.18 -5.99 30.61
C ARG A 255 1.64 -7.29 30.01
N ARG A 256 1.79 -8.39 30.77
CA ARG A 256 0.71 -9.34 31.14
C ARG A 256 1.32 -10.64 31.70
N ARG A 257 1.46 -10.72 33.03
CA ARG A 257 0.91 -11.86 33.76
C ARG A 257 -0.56 -11.57 34.05
N ILE A 258 -1.32 -12.65 34.21
CA ILE A 258 -2.66 -12.78 34.82
C ILE A 258 -3.85 -12.94 33.84
N SER A 259 -4.55 -14.06 34.11
CA SER A 259 -5.91 -14.48 33.72
C SER A 259 -6.06 -15.00 32.28
N GLY A 260 -6.22 -16.31 32.01
CA GLY A 260 -6.93 -17.33 32.80
C GLY A 260 -8.36 -17.50 32.27
N ARG A 261 -8.53 -18.04 31.05
CA ARG A 261 -9.83 -18.50 30.55
C ARG A 261 -9.66 -19.46 29.36
N GLY A 262 -9.23 -20.69 29.65
CA GLY A 262 -9.29 -21.80 28.70
C GLY A 262 -10.58 -22.59 28.91
N ARG A 263 -11.47 -22.61 27.91
CA ARG A 263 -12.66 -23.47 27.85
C ARG A 263 -12.20 -24.93 27.82
N VAL A 264 -12.68 -25.73 28.76
CA VAL A 264 -12.50 -27.19 28.80
C VAL A 264 -13.46 -27.81 27.77
N GLY A 265 -12.97 -28.75 26.97
CA GLY A 265 -13.81 -29.53 26.06
C GLY A 265 -13.53 -29.31 24.58
N ARG A 266 -12.33 -29.62 24.12
CA ARG A 266 -12.14 -30.08 22.73
C ARG A 266 -10.96 -31.03 22.65
N SER A 267 -11.26 -32.29 22.38
CA SER A 267 -10.30 -33.31 21.94
C SER A 267 -9.66 -32.82 20.64
N GLN A 268 -8.49 -32.19 20.75
CA GLN A 268 -7.56 -32.06 19.64
C GLN A 268 -6.31 -32.86 19.99
N THR A 269 -6.12 -33.95 19.24
CA THR A 269 -4.87 -34.67 19.02
C THR A 269 -3.88 -33.78 18.25
N GLY A 270 -3.59 -32.60 18.82
CA GLY A 270 -2.59 -31.67 18.32
C GLY A 270 -1.25 -32.00 18.98
N ILE A 271 -0.27 -32.34 18.16
CA ILE A 271 1.14 -32.47 18.56
C ILE A 271 1.55 -31.15 19.23
N ALA A 272 1.93 -31.21 20.51
CA ALA A 272 2.34 -30.05 21.27
C ALA A 272 3.55 -29.38 20.58
N GLY A 273 3.47 -28.06 20.38
CA GLY A 273 4.56 -27.28 19.80
C GLY A 273 5.84 -27.38 20.64
N PRO A 274 7.01 -27.05 20.07
CA PRO A 274 8.29 -27.17 20.76
C PRO A 274 8.27 -26.33 22.04
N GLY A 275 8.35 -27.01 23.19
CA GLY A 275 8.36 -26.36 24.51
C GLY A 275 7.05 -26.45 25.31
N ILE A 276 6.08 -27.28 24.92
CA ILE A 276 4.88 -27.59 25.72
C ILE A 276 4.76 -29.11 25.88
N TRP A 277 4.35 -29.61 27.05
CA TRP A 277 4.04 -31.02 27.26
C TRP A 277 2.66 -31.20 27.89
N ARG A 278 1.89 -32.16 27.38
CA ARG A 278 0.55 -32.47 27.89
C ARG A 278 0.64 -33.46 29.05
N CYS A 279 0.02 -33.13 30.18
CA CYS A 279 -0.05 -34.03 31.32
C CYS A 279 -0.89 -35.26 31.00
N GLN A 280 -0.35 -36.46 31.21
CA GLN A 280 -1.09 -37.71 30.95
C GLN A 280 -2.26 -37.92 31.94
N SER A 281 -2.14 -37.45 33.18
CA SER A 281 -3.17 -37.66 34.20
C SER A 281 -4.38 -36.72 34.07
N CYS A 282 -4.21 -35.47 33.63
CA CYS A 282 -5.29 -34.50 33.59
C CYS A 282 -5.41 -33.73 32.26
N THR A 283 -4.62 -34.11 31.25
CA THR A 283 -4.61 -33.53 29.89
C THR A 283 -4.29 -32.04 29.80
N TYR A 284 -3.81 -31.42 30.89
CA TYR A 284 -3.43 -30.01 30.90
C TYR A 284 -2.08 -29.80 30.20
N ASP A 285 -2.00 -28.76 29.38
CA ASP A 285 -0.79 -28.40 28.63
C ASP A 285 0.12 -27.54 29.51
N ASN A 286 1.27 -28.10 29.89
CA ASN A 286 2.27 -27.47 30.75
C ASN A 286 3.43 -26.93 29.92
N SER A 287 4.11 -25.91 30.45
CA SER A 287 5.35 -25.42 29.83
C SER A 287 6.47 -26.47 29.93
N GLY A 288 7.33 -26.53 28.91
CA GLY A 288 8.43 -27.49 28.78
C GLY A 288 9.51 -27.37 29.86
N TRP A 289 9.52 -26.24 30.57
CA TRP A 289 10.43 -25.93 31.68
C TRP A 289 9.96 -26.49 33.02
N GLN A 290 8.70 -26.96 33.11
CA GLN A 290 8.14 -27.54 34.33
C GLN A 290 8.23 -29.06 34.30
N SER A 291 8.75 -29.64 35.38
CA SER A 291 8.86 -31.08 35.60
C SER A 291 7.59 -31.70 36.18
N GLU A 292 6.64 -30.89 36.64
CA GLU A 292 5.36 -31.30 37.21
C GLU A 292 4.21 -30.53 36.58
N CYS A 293 3.02 -31.14 36.54
CA CYS A 293 1.83 -30.51 36.00
C CYS A 293 1.31 -29.42 36.94
N GLU A 294 1.06 -28.19 36.47
CA GLU A 294 0.52 -27.07 37.25
C GLU A 294 -0.84 -27.42 37.89
N MET A 295 -1.68 -28.15 37.17
CA MET A 295 -3.08 -28.40 37.56
C MET A 295 -3.29 -29.59 38.50
N CYS A 296 -2.42 -30.61 38.46
CA CYS A 296 -2.61 -31.83 39.26
C CYS A 296 -1.35 -32.35 39.96
N GLY A 297 -0.18 -31.78 39.67
CA GLY A 297 1.09 -32.15 40.31
C GLY A 297 1.71 -33.45 39.83
N SER A 298 1.11 -34.12 38.84
CA SER A 298 1.74 -35.31 38.26
C SER A 298 3.06 -34.95 37.59
N GLY A 299 4.11 -35.71 37.92
CA GLY A 299 5.43 -35.56 37.30
C GLY A 299 5.42 -35.87 35.80
N ARG A 300 6.28 -35.19 35.05
CA ARG A 300 6.48 -35.42 33.62
C ARG A 300 7.15 -36.78 33.43
N GLY A 301 6.40 -37.77 32.93
CA GLY A 301 6.94 -39.09 32.61
C GLY A 301 8.09 -38.99 31.62
N ARG A 302 9.31 -39.35 32.05
CA ARG A 302 10.52 -39.41 31.20
C ARG A 302 10.48 -40.72 30.42
N GLY A 303 10.00 -40.68 29.17
CA GLY A 303 10.21 -41.79 28.23
C GLY A 303 11.59 -41.69 27.59
N ASN A 304 12.53 -42.54 27.99
CA ASN A 304 13.81 -42.74 27.28
C ASN A 304 13.94 -44.22 26.88
N GLY A 305 14.36 -44.46 25.63
CA GLY A 305 15.30 -45.52 25.26
C GLY A 305 14.73 -46.94 25.06
N TRP A 306 14.92 -47.46 23.85
CA TRP A 306 14.78 -48.89 23.54
C TRP A 306 15.74 -49.75 24.36
N SER A 307 15.26 -50.88 24.91
CA SER A 307 16.06 -52.05 25.31
C SER A 307 15.20 -53.30 25.40
N VAL A 308 15.73 -54.38 24.85
CA VAL A 308 15.19 -55.73 24.68
C VAL A 308 15.16 -56.49 26.01
N SER A 309 14.06 -57.19 26.33
CA SER A 309 13.99 -58.58 26.85
C SER A 309 12.64 -58.87 27.52
N GLN A 310 12.29 -60.16 27.59
CA GLN A 310 10.93 -60.70 27.59
C GLN A 310 10.22 -60.79 28.95
N ARG A 311 8.88 -60.90 28.84
CA ARG A 311 7.86 -61.56 29.69
C ARG A 311 7.08 -60.73 30.72
N PRO A 312 5.79 -61.06 30.93
CA PRO A 312 4.75 -60.10 31.22
C PRO A 312 4.30 -60.17 32.68
N THR A 313 4.52 -59.09 33.43
CA THR A 313 3.88 -58.88 34.73
C THR A 313 3.57 -57.40 34.89
N GLN A 314 2.28 -57.09 34.79
CA GLN A 314 1.57 -55.95 35.37
C GLN A 314 2.34 -54.62 35.46
N SER A 315 2.21 -53.77 34.44
CA SER A 315 2.30 -52.31 34.65
C SER A 315 0.88 -51.74 34.59
N SER A 316 0.26 -51.61 35.76
CA SER A 316 -0.97 -50.84 35.93
C SER A 316 -0.77 -49.45 35.34
N SER A 317 -1.56 -49.10 34.33
CA SER A 317 -1.77 -47.71 33.94
C SER A 317 -2.34 -47.00 35.17
N ASN A 318 -1.47 -46.26 35.88
CA ASN A 318 -1.82 -45.46 37.04
C ASN A 318 -2.66 -44.24 36.61
N ASP A 319 -3.90 -44.49 36.19
CA ASP A 319 -4.92 -43.47 36.11
C ASP A 319 -5.29 -43.10 37.54
N LEU A 320 -4.83 -41.93 37.99
CA LEU A 320 -5.22 -41.37 39.29
C LEU A 320 -6.76 -41.24 39.33
N PRO A 321 -7.44 -41.78 40.36
CA PRO A 321 -8.89 -41.67 40.47
C PRO A 321 -9.31 -40.19 40.54
N LEU A 322 -10.47 -39.88 39.94
CA LEU A 322 -10.96 -38.51 39.77
C LEU A 322 -11.08 -37.74 41.10
N ASP A 323 -11.38 -38.42 42.20
CA ASP A 323 -11.51 -37.80 43.51
C ASP A 323 -10.15 -37.40 44.10
N GLU A 324 -9.09 -38.15 43.83
CA GLU A 324 -7.72 -37.80 44.20
C GLU A 324 -7.21 -36.61 43.36
N LEU A 325 -7.56 -36.55 42.06
CA LEU A 325 -7.27 -35.39 41.22
C LEU A 325 -7.99 -34.12 41.70
N ARG A 326 -9.24 -34.25 42.17
CA ARG A 326 -10.00 -33.14 42.76
C ARG A 326 -9.34 -32.66 44.04
N ARG A 327 -8.98 -33.57 44.96
CA ARG A 327 -8.33 -33.20 46.24
C ARG A 327 -7.03 -32.44 46.00
N ARG A 328 -6.16 -32.95 45.12
CA ARG A 328 -4.87 -32.30 44.78
C ARG A 328 -5.03 -30.92 44.15
N ARG A 329 -6.11 -30.70 43.38
CA ARG A 329 -6.39 -29.38 42.82
C ARG A 329 -6.82 -28.40 43.92
N VAL A 330 -7.65 -28.85 44.88
CA VAL A 330 -8.09 -27.99 45.99
C VAL A 330 -6.91 -27.63 46.89
N GLU A 331 -6.09 -28.61 47.32
CA GLU A 331 -4.94 -28.39 48.21
C GLU A 331 -3.87 -27.46 47.61
N ARG A 332 -3.74 -27.40 46.28
CA ARG A 332 -2.74 -26.56 45.62
C ARG A 332 -3.18 -25.10 45.44
N PHE A 333 -4.48 -24.86 45.40
CA PHE A 333 -5.06 -23.53 45.17
C PHE A 333 -5.79 -22.96 46.39
N SER A 334 -5.81 -23.70 47.52
CA SER A 334 -6.16 -23.20 48.86
C SER A 334 -4.98 -22.50 49.52
#